data_AF-A0A3B5MDZ3-F1
#
_entry.id   AF-A0A3B5MDZ3-F1
#
_cell.length_a   1.000
_cell.length_b   1.000
_cell.length_c   1.000
_cell.angle_alpha   90.00
_cell.angle_beta   90.00
_cell.angle_gamma   90.00
#
_symmetry.space_group_name_H-M   'P 1'
#
loop_
_entity.id
_entity.type
_entity.pdbx_description
1 polymer ?
#
loop_
_entity_poly.entity_id
_entity_poly.type
_entity_poly.pdbx_seq_one_letter_code
_entity_poly.pdbx_strand_id
1 'polypeptide(L)'
;MSLKAVDGILSSLKSCQTDLGTGMDIVTDIAMDLAETQDEDMNPGIKEMEAMILECAKLDSEINYFVDIVQQVEMVNPMKNKKCNHHYDEEAILSLIKTKQSQKKMCRCPVVGCGNGDVKESDLIPDQIFIYFLNKRY
;
A
#
# COMPACT_ATOMS: atom_id res chain seq x y z
N MET A 1 9.95 20.00 10.59
CA MET A 1 11.22 19.27 10.31
C MET A 1 10.90 18.13 9.37
N SER A 2 11.73 17.89 8.36
CA SER A 2 11.56 16.77 7.43
C SER A 2 12.03 15.49 8.11
N LEU A 3 11.24 14.40 8.05
CA LEU A 3 11.58 13.09 8.61
C LEU A 3 12.59 12.34 7.74
N LYS A 4 13.59 13.05 7.19
CA LYS A 4 14.60 12.49 6.25
C LYS A 4 15.35 11.28 6.80
N ALA A 5 15.45 11.17 8.11
CA ALA A 5 16.05 10.00 8.77
C ALA A 5 15.24 8.70 8.52
N VAL A 6 13.94 8.82 8.26
CA VAL A 6 13.03 7.71 8.00
C VAL A 6 13.03 7.30 6.52
N ASP A 7 13.38 8.19 5.60
CA ASP A 7 13.43 7.91 4.15
C ASP A 7 14.32 6.70 3.80
N GLY A 8 15.48 6.60 4.46
CA GLY A 8 16.40 5.48 4.26
C GLY A 8 15.78 4.15 4.68
N ILE A 9 15.12 4.13 5.85
CA ILE A 9 14.43 2.96 6.38
C ILE A 9 13.25 2.59 5.48
N LEU A 10 12.48 3.58 5.02
CA LEU A 10 11.35 3.40 4.11
C LEU A 10 11.79 2.76 2.79
N SER A 11 12.92 3.21 2.25
CA SER A 11 13.49 2.66 1.01
C SER A 11 13.93 1.21 1.20
N SER A 12 14.61 0.89 2.31
CA SER A 12 15.00 -0.48 2.65
C SER A 12 13.78 -1.40 2.84
N LEU A 13 12.72 -0.93 3.51
CA LEU A 13 11.49 -1.70 3.69
C LEU A 13 10.78 -1.98 2.37
N LYS A 14 10.71 -1.01 1.45
CA LYS A 14 10.15 -1.22 0.11
C LYS A 14 10.94 -2.22 -0.73
N SER A 15 12.27 -2.24 -0.59
CA SER A 15 13.09 -3.27 -1.21
C SER A 15 12.74 -4.65 -0.65
N CYS A 16 12.69 -4.78 0.67
CA CYS A 16 12.32 -6.02 1.33
C CYS A 16 10.91 -6.49 0.93
N GLN A 17 9.96 -5.56 0.76
CA GLN A 17 8.62 -5.85 0.25
C GLN A 17 8.63 -6.48 -1.15
N THR A 18 9.53 -5.99 -2.03
CA THR A 18 9.70 -6.56 -3.38
C THR A 18 10.29 -7.97 -3.31
N ASP A 19 11.23 -8.19 -2.40
CA ASP A 19 11.81 -9.51 -2.15
C ASP A 19 10.77 -10.50 -1.60
N LEU A 20 9.89 -10.04 -0.69
CA LEU A 20 8.76 -10.82 -0.18
C LEU A 20 7.82 -11.26 -1.31
N GLY A 21 7.40 -10.33 -2.18
CA GLY A 21 6.54 -10.66 -3.32
C GLY A 21 7.19 -11.70 -4.24
N THR A 22 8.48 -11.52 -4.56
CA THR A 22 9.23 -12.49 -5.38
C THR A 22 9.30 -13.86 -4.72
N GLY A 23 9.55 -13.91 -3.40
CA GLY A 23 9.58 -15.16 -2.64
C GLY A 23 8.21 -15.86 -2.61
N MET A 24 7.13 -15.10 -2.43
CA MET A 24 5.75 -15.62 -2.44
C MET A 24 5.39 -16.22 -3.80
N ASP A 25 5.76 -15.56 -4.91
CA ASP A 25 5.53 -16.07 -6.26
C ASP A 25 6.25 -17.41 -6.46
N ILE A 26 7.55 -17.48 -6.13
CA ILE A 26 8.35 -18.71 -6.25
C ILE A 26 7.74 -19.86 -5.45
N VAL A 27 7.31 -19.59 -4.22
CA VAL A 27 6.80 -20.63 -3.32
C VAL A 27 5.43 -21.11 -3.75
N THR A 28 4.61 -20.20 -4.28
CA THR A 28 3.33 -20.55 -4.88
C THR A 28 3.54 -21.46 -6.09
N ASP A 29 4.50 -21.15 -6.96
CA ASP A 29 4.84 -21.99 -8.12
C ASP A 29 5.28 -23.40 -7.69
N ILE A 30 6.19 -23.50 -6.71
CA ILE A 30 6.64 -24.80 -6.19
C ILE A 30 5.48 -25.56 -5.54
N ALA A 31 4.62 -24.89 -4.78
CA ALA A 31 3.47 -25.52 -4.14
C ALA A 31 2.48 -26.08 -5.17
N MET A 32 2.23 -25.35 -6.27
CA MET A 32 1.40 -25.82 -7.38
C MET A 32 2.00 -27.07 -8.05
N ASP A 33 3.29 -27.05 -8.40
CA ASP A 33 3.99 -28.20 -8.99
C ASP A 33 3.94 -29.45 -8.08
N LEU A 34 4.06 -29.24 -6.76
CA LEU A 34 3.97 -30.32 -5.77
C LEU A 34 2.55 -30.87 -5.63
N ALA A 35 1.53 -30.02 -5.67
CA ALA A 35 0.13 -30.43 -5.63
C ALA A 35 -0.28 -31.25 -6.87
N GLU A 36 0.32 -30.97 -8.04
CA GLU A 36 0.05 -31.73 -9.27
C GLU A 36 0.68 -33.12 -9.29
N THR A 37 1.75 -33.34 -8.51
CA THR A 37 2.55 -34.58 -8.55
C THR A 37 2.29 -35.54 -7.38
N GLN A 38 1.58 -35.11 -6.33
CA GLN A 38 1.38 -35.86 -5.09
C GLN A 38 -0.09 -35.83 -4.63
N ASP A 39 -0.55 -36.87 -3.94
CA ASP A 39 -1.87 -36.90 -3.28
C ASP A 39 -1.96 -35.77 -2.24
N GLU A 40 -3.03 -34.95 -2.31
CA GLU A 40 -3.27 -33.74 -1.49
C GLU A 40 -3.21 -34.00 0.04
N ASP A 41 -3.36 -35.24 0.48
CA ASP A 41 -3.65 -35.59 1.87
C ASP A 41 -2.40 -35.68 2.79
N MET A 42 -1.17 -35.72 2.25
CA MET A 42 0.02 -36.12 3.05
C MET A 42 1.36 -35.40 2.77
N ASN A 43 1.39 -34.14 2.30
CA ASN A 43 2.67 -33.43 2.21
C ASN A 43 2.83 -32.32 3.28
N PRO A 44 3.63 -32.55 4.36
CA PRO A 44 3.95 -31.50 5.34
C PRO A 44 4.67 -30.30 4.71
N GLY A 45 5.36 -30.47 3.59
CA GLY A 45 6.01 -29.38 2.85
C GLY A 45 5.01 -28.38 2.25
N ILE A 46 3.84 -28.82 1.78
CA ILE A 46 2.79 -27.89 1.28
C ILE A 46 2.24 -27.06 2.45
N LYS A 47 2.03 -27.68 3.62
CA LYS A 47 1.57 -26.96 4.82
C LYS A 47 2.61 -25.96 5.33
N GLU A 48 3.90 -26.30 5.26
CA GLU A 48 4.99 -25.38 5.60
C GLU A 48 5.05 -24.19 4.62
N MET A 49 4.88 -24.45 3.31
CA MET A 49 4.80 -23.40 2.29
C MET A 49 3.59 -22.49 2.49
N GLU A 50 2.41 -23.04 2.80
CA GLU A 50 1.21 -22.27 3.13
C GLU A 50 1.45 -21.37 4.34
N ALA A 51 2.01 -21.92 5.43
CA ALA A 51 2.33 -21.16 6.63
C ALA A 51 3.30 -20.00 6.34
N MET A 52 4.31 -20.24 5.51
CA MET A 52 5.27 -19.22 5.12
C MET A 52 4.63 -18.13 4.25
N ILE A 53 3.76 -18.48 3.28
CA ILE A 53 3.01 -17.49 2.48
C ILE A 53 2.14 -16.61 3.38
N LEU A 54 1.46 -17.20 4.38
CA LEU A 54 0.65 -16.45 5.34
C LEU A 54 1.49 -15.47 6.17
N GLU A 55 2.70 -15.86 6.58
CA GLU A 55 3.63 -14.98 7.28
C GLU A 55 4.12 -13.84 6.39
N CYS A 56 4.50 -14.13 5.14
CA CYS A 56 4.89 -13.10 4.17
C CYS A 56 3.75 -12.12 3.89
N ALA A 57 2.51 -12.59 3.74
CA ALA A 57 1.34 -11.72 3.55
C ALA A 57 1.10 -10.80 4.74
N LYS A 58 1.32 -11.29 5.96
CA LYS A 58 1.23 -10.47 7.18
C LYS A 58 2.32 -9.39 7.20
N LEU A 59 3.57 -9.75 6.92
CA LEU A 59 4.67 -8.80 6.86
C LEU A 59 4.47 -7.73 5.77
N ASP A 60 3.99 -8.13 4.59
CA ASP A 60 3.64 -7.20 3.51
C ASP A 60 2.58 -6.17 3.97
N SER A 61 1.55 -6.63 4.67
CA SER A 61 0.53 -5.74 5.25
C SER A 61 1.10 -4.78 6.30
N GLU A 62 2.01 -5.23 7.16
CA GLU A 62 2.65 -4.39 8.19
C GLU A 62 3.57 -3.34 7.56
N ILE A 63 4.35 -3.71 6.53
CA ILE A 63 5.18 -2.78 5.76
C ILE A 63 4.30 -1.73 5.09
N ASN A 64 3.22 -2.14 4.42
CA ASN A 64 2.27 -1.23 3.77
C ASN A 64 1.68 -0.24 4.78
N TYR A 65 1.28 -0.70 5.95
CA TYR A 65 0.76 0.16 7.01
C TYR A 65 1.80 1.19 7.48
N PHE A 66 3.05 0.76 7.71
CA PHE A 66 4.13 1.68 8.10
C PHE A 66 4.40 2.74 7.03
N VAL A 67 4.47 2.32 5.76
CA VAL A 67 4.67 3.22 4.62
C VAL A 67 3.57 4.27 4.54
N ASP A 68 2.31 3.86 4.67
CA ASP A 68 1.15 4.77 4.64
C ASP A 68 1.21 5.80 5.77
N ILE A 69 1.50 5.38 7.00
CA ILE A 69 1.63 6.30 8.15
C ILE A 69 2.75 7.31 7.93
N VAL A 70 3.93 6.87 7.47
CA VAL A 70 5.07 7.77 7.21
C VAL A 70 4.69 8.80 6.16
N GLN A 71 4.09 8.37 5.04
CA GLN A 71 3.64 9.27 3.98
C GLN A 71 2.59 10.27 4.47
N GLN A 72 1.65 9.82 5.31
CA GLN A 72 0.63 10.71 5.88
C GLN A 72 1.26 11.79 6.77
N VAL A 73 2.22 11.45 7.62
CA VAL A 73 2.82 12.45 8.53
C VAL A 73 3.75 13.45 7.84
N GLU A 74 4.12 13.20 6.59
CA GLU A 74 4.95 14.06 5.74
C GLU A 74 4.17 14.95 4.77
N MET A 75 2.84 14.80 4.69
CA MET A 75 2.00 15.59 3.77
C MET A 75 2.17 17.09 4.01
N VAL A 76 2.26 17.88 2.94
CA VAL A 76 2.39 19.34 3.01
C VAL A 76 1.02 19.98 2.96
N ASN A 77 0.19 19.55 2.01
CA ASN A 77 -1.17 20.01 1.80
C ASN A 77 -2.12 18.80 1.81
N PRO A 78 -2.55 18.34 3.00
CA PRO A 78 -3.40 17.17 3.10
C PRO A 78 -4.82 17.46 2.58
N MET A 79 -5.28 16.60 1.70
CA MET A 79 -6.60 16.60 1.09
C MET A 79 -7.37 15.37 1.54
N LYS A 80 -8.65 15.53 1.84
CA LYS A 80 -9.58 14.45 2.19
C LYS A 80 -10.57 14.21 1.06
N ASN A 81 -10.83 12.96 0.73
CA ASN A 81 -11.92 12.62 -0.18
C ASN A 81 -13.26 12.56 0.55
N LYS A 82 -14.26 13.30 0.08
CA LYS A 82 -15.59 13.37 0.73
C LYS A 82 -16.42 12.07 0.62
N LYS A 83 -16.10 11.15 -0.29
CA LYS A 83 -16.83 9.89 -0.50
C LYS A 83 -16.29 8.76 0.39
N CYS A 84 -14.96 8.62 0.47
CA CYS A 84 -14.32 7.53 1.22
C CYS A 84 -13.58 7.97 2.49
N ASN A 85 -13.49 9.27 2.77
CA ASN A 85 -12.78 9.84 3.92
C ASN A 85 -11.27 9.53 4.00
N HIS A 86 -10.65 9.03 2.93
CA HIS A 86 -9.20 8.84 2.86
C HIS A 86 -8.47 10.16 2.58
N HIS A 87 -7.24 10.25 3.07
CA HIS A 87 -6.39 11.44 3.05
C HIS A 87 -5.21 11.23 2.10
N TYR A 88 -4.80 12.30 1.42
CA TYR A 88 -3.70 12.30 0.47
C TYR A 88 -2.95 13.62 0.51
N ASP A 89 -1.71 13.65 0.04
CA ASP A 89 -1.07 14.91 -0.32
C ASP A 89 -1.69 15.47 -1.61
N GLU A 90 -1.94 16.78 -1.65
CA GLU A 90 -2.57 17.48 -2.77
C GLU A 90 -1.83 17.24 -4.10
N GLU A 91 -0.51 17.42 -4.13
CA GLU A 91 0.25 17.29 -5.38
C GLU A 91 0.24 15.83 -5.87
N ALA A 92 0.38 14.89 -4.94
CA ALA A 92 0.37 13.47 -5.25
C ALA A 92 -0.98 13.00 -5.81
N ILE A 93 -2.11 13.40 -5.21
CA ILE A 93 -3.42 12.96 -5.69
C ILE A 93 -3.82 13.64 -7.00
N LEU A 94 -3.52 14.93 -7.16
CA LEU A 94 -3.85 15.66 -8.39
C LEU A 94 -3.03 15.15 -9.58
N SER A 95 -1.75 14.84 -9.37
CA SER A 95 -0.89 14.25 -10.42
C SER A 95 -1.36 12.85 -10.81
N LEU A 96 -1.81 12.03 -9.86
CA LEU A 96 -2.37 10.71 -10.12
C LEU A 96 -3.67 10.80 -10.93
N ILE A 97 -4.59 11.68 -10.55
CA ILE A 97 -5.85 11.92 -11.28
C ILE A 97 -5.55 12.32 -12.73
N LYS A 98 -4.68 13.31 -12.94
CA LYS A 98 -4.28 13.76 -14.29
C LYS A 98 -3.66 12.64 -15.12
N THR A 99 -2.78 11.84 -14.52
CA THR A 99 -2.15 10.68 -15.18
C THR A 99 -3.17 9.63 -15.61
N LYS A 100 -4.18 9.33 -14.77
CA LYS A 100 -5.22 8.37 -15.13
C LYS A 100 -6.15 8.91 -16.22
N GLN A 101 -6.50 10.19 -16.15
CA GLN A 101 -7.30 10.87 -17.18
C GLN A 101 -6.61 10.85 -18.56
N SER A 102 -5.30 11.09 -18.63
CA SER A 102 -4.56 11.01 -19.90
C SER A 102 -4.53 9.58 -20.47
N GLN A 103 -4.54 8.56 -19.60
CA GLN A 103 -4.70 7.16 -19.95
C GLN A 103 -6.16 6.75 -20.28
N LYS A 104 -7.11 7.69 -20.26
CA LYS A 104 -8.56 7.43 -20.40
C LYS A 104 -9.10 6.43 -19.37
N LYS A 105 -8.52 6.40 -18.17
CA LYS A 105 -8.93 5.55 -17.04
C LYS A 105 -9.47 6.41 -15.90
N MET A 106 -10.39 5.84 -15.12
CA MET A 106 -10.84 6.48 -13.87
C MET A 106 -9.77 6.30 -12.78
N CYS A 107 -9.58 7.35 -11.98
CA CYS A 107 -8.67 7.27 -10.84
C CYS A 107 -9.36 6.51 -9.72
N ARG A 108 -8.84 5.35 -9.36
CA ARG A 108 -9.29 4.63 -8.16
C ARG A 108 -8.67 5.25 -6.92
N CYS A 109 -9.31 5.08 -5.78
CA CYS A 109 -8.73 5.42 -4.48
C CYS A 109 -7.42 4.67 -4.27
N PRO A 110 -6.31 5.35 -3.88
CA PRO A 110 -5.03 4.71 -3.59
C PRO A 110 -5.04 3.75 -2.41
N VAL A 111 -5.97 3.90 -1.46
CA VAL A 111 -6.04 3.03 -0.28
C VAL A 111 -6.53 1.64 -0.68
N VAL A 112 -5.71 0.63 -0.38
CA VAL A 112 -5.97 -0.77 -0.69
C VAL A 112 -7.30 -1.22 -0.08
N GLY A 113 -8.09 -1.97 -0.84
CA GLY A 113 -9.41 -2.45 -0.41
C GLY A 113 -10.53 -1.41 -0.46
N CYS A 114 -10.24 -0.15 -0.79
CA CYS A 114 -11.28 0.86 -0.93
C CYS A 114 -12.12 0.65 -2.21
N GLY A 115 -13.44 0.62 -2.08
CA GLY A 115 -14.37 0.49 -3.21
C GLY A 115 -14.55 1.75 -4.08
N ASN A 116 -13.94 2.89 -3.72
CA ASN A 116 -14.09 4.13 -4.48
C ASN A 116 -13.27 4.11 -5.78
N GLY A 117 -13.91 3.83 -6.90
CA GLY A 117 -13.26 3.64 -8.20
C GLY A 117 -13.16 4.86 -9.11
N ASP A 118 -13.71 6.01 -8.71
CA ASP A 118 -13.79 7.23 -9.54
C ASP A 118 -13.58 8.49 -8.69
N VAL A 119 -12.34 8.66 -8.23
CA VAL A 119 -11.86 9.84 -7.50
C VAL A 119 -11.65 10.99 -8.47
N LYS A 120 -12.30 12.13 -8.18
CA LYS A 120 -12.17 13.39 -8.94
C LYS A 120 -11.64 14.51 -8.06
N GLU A 121 -11.09 15.54 -8.69
CA GLU A 121 -10.64 16.75 -8.00
C GLU A 121 -11.77 17.40 -7.20
N SER A 122 -13.00 17.42 -7.74
CA SER A 122 -14.19 17.93 -7.05
C SER A 122 -14.64 17.09 -5.84
N ASP A 123 -14.05 15.91 -5.62
CA ASP A 123 -14.28 15.09 -4.43
C ASP A 123 -13.30 15.40 -3.30
N LEU A 124 -12.26 16.19 -3.57
CA LEU A 124 -11.19 16.50 -2.62
C LEU A 124 -11.48 17.82 -1.92
N ILE A 125 -11.28 17.82 -0.61
CA ILE A 125 -11.37 19.01 0.25
C ILE A 125 -10.12 19.11 1.11
N PRO A 126 -9.58 20.31 1.40
CA PRO A 126 -8.46 20.44 2.33
C PRO A 126 -8.82 19.91 3.73
N ASP A 127 -7.94 19.10 4.32
CA ASP A 127 -8.11 18.63 5.70
C ASP A 127 -7.51 19.64 6.68
N GLN A 128 -8.30 20.62 7.07
CA GLN A 128 -7.88 21.67 8.01
C GLN A 128 -7.49 21.11 9.39
N ILE A 129 -8.07 19.99 9.83
CA ILE A 129 -7.74 19.36 11.11
C ILE A 129 -6.36 18.72 11.02
N PHE A 130 -6.08 18.00 9.93
CA PHE A 130 -4.78 17.41 9.72
C PHE A 130 -3.69 18.48 9.51
N ILE A 131 -3.98 19.55 8.76
CA ILE A 131 -3.12 20.75 8.68
C ILE A 131 -2.81 21.29 10.08
N TYR A 132 -3.84 21.43 10.92
CA TYR A 132 -3.66 21.89 12.30
C TYR A 132 -2.73 20.96 13.08
N PHE A 133 -2.95 19.64 13.04
CA PHE A 133 -2.09 18.67 13.73
C PHE A 133 -0.65 18.67 13.24
N LEU A 134 -0.42 18.75 11.93
CA LEU A 134 0.91 18.85 11.35
C LEU A 134 1.61 20.14 11.80
N ASN A 135 0.89 21.26 11.80
CA ASN A 135 1.39 22.56 12.23
C ASN A 135 1.53 22.72 13.74
N LYS A 136 0.90 21.87 14.56
CA LYS A 136 1.00 21.88 16.03
C LYS A 136 2.04 20.93 16.59
N ARG A 137 2.91 20.34 15.77
CA ARG A 137 4.08 19.59 16.23
C ARG A 137 5.18 20.49 16.85
N TYR A 138 4.76 21.53 17.56
CA TYR A 138 5.58 22.46 18.34
C TYR A 138 5.12 22.43 19.80
#